data_AF-A0A444UV08-F1
#
_entry.id   AF-A0A444UV08-F1
#
_cell.length_a   1.000
_cell.length_b   1.000
_cell.length_c   1.000
_cell.angle_alpha   90.00
_cell.angle_beta   90.00
_cell.angle_gamma   90.00
#
_symmetry.space_group_name_H-M   'P 1'
#
loop_
_entity.id
_entity.type
_entity.pdbx_description
1 polymer ?
#
loop_
_entity_poly.entity_id
_entity_poly.type
_entity_poly.pdbx_seq_one_letter_code
_entity_poly.pdbx_strand_id
1 'polypeptide(L)'
;MGNAYLHPTKSLGPLDSYINTDRLPTFQADNGKYWCSVPHLSGKNNIEVESPIIEEWCKFKVLYASEGKILLQDKQGMYLSRINWGGVGGIDSIMASKAEPDMFCEFEVFIDSGHCLESPAVLVR
;
A
#
# COMPACT_ATOMS: atom_id res chain seq x y z
N MET A 1 -24.45 25.72 -7.44
CA MET A 1 -24.17 24.93 -6.22
C MET A 1 -24.26 23.46 -6.63
N GLY A 2 -23.12 22.81 -6.86
CA GLY A 2 -23.08 21.41 -7.28
C GLY A 2 -23.11 20.50 -6.07
N ASN A 3 -24.13 19.66 -5.96
CA ASN A 3 -24.18 18.61 -4.93
C ASN A 3 -23.09 17.58 -5.26
N ALA A 4 -22.06 17.50 -4.43
CA ALA A 4 -21.14 16.37 -4.44
C ALA A 4 -21.92 15.15 -3.96
N TYR A 5 -22.23 14.24 -4.89
CA TYR A 5 -22.72 12.91 -4.54
C TYR A 5 -21.59 12.18 -3.82
N LEU A 6 -21.61 12.21 -2.49
CA LEU A 6 -20.82 11.31 -1.68
C LEU A 6 -21.43 9.93 -1.87
N HIS A 7 -20.91 9.17 -2.83
CA HIS A 7 -21.08 7.72 -2.80
C HIS A 7 -20.55 7.26 -1.43
N PRO A 8 -21.31 6.46 -0.66
CA PRO A 8 -20.79 5.90 0.57
C PRO A 8 -19.65 4.96 0.19
N THR A 9 -18.42 5.46 0.27
CA THR A 9 -17.23 4.66 0.07
C THR A 9 -17.16 3.68 1.23
N LYS A 10 -16.99 2.38 0.93
CA LYS A 10 -16.63 1.36 1.91
C LYS A 10 -15.54 1.94 2.81
N SER A 11 -15.82 2.05 4.12
CA SER A 11 -14.80 2.52 5.07
C SER A 11 -13.61 1.57 5.03
N LEU A 12 -12.41 2.14 4.91
CA LEU A 12 -11.15 1.40 4.96
C LEU A 12 -10.52 1.49 6.36
N GLY A 13 -11.36 1.80 7.37
CA GLY A 13 -11.01 1.81 8.77
C GLY A 13 -9.96 2.87 9.09
N PRO A 14 -8.90 2.54 9.85
CA PRO A 14 -7.83 3.48 10.20
C PRO A 14 -7.20 4.18 8.99
N LEU A 15 -7.24 3.55 7.81
CA LEU A 15 -6.65 4.10 6.60
C LEU A 15 -7.42 5.30 6.03
N ASP A 16 -8.72 5.45 6.34
CA ASP A 16 -9.58 6.54 5.83
C ASP A 16 -8.96 7.93 6.08
N SER A 17 -8.27 8.10 7.21
CA SER A 17 -7.65 9.38 7.59
C SER A 17 -6.35 9.74 6.84
N TYR A 18 -5.84 8.82 6.01
CA TYR A 18 -4.61 8.99 5.22
C TYR A 18 -4.89 9.18 3.72
N ILE A 19 -6.03 8.68 3.23
CA ILE A 19 -6.37 8.67 1.80
C ILE A 19 -6.46 10.09 1.24
N ASN A 20 -5.73 10.35 0.14
CA ASN A 20 -5.67 11.65 -0.55
C ASN A 20 -5.22 12.80 0.36
N THR A 21 -4.43 12.50 1.39
CA THR A 21 -3.80 13.50 2.27
C THR A 21 -2.28 13.49 2.10
N ASP A 22 -1.60 14.42 2.77
CA ASP A 22 -0.13 14.42 2.89
C ASP A 22 0.38 13.59 4.07
N ARG A 23 -0.52 12.90 4.80
CA ARG A 23 -0.13 11.99 5.88
C ARG A 23 0.32 10.67 5.27
N LEU A 24 1.51 10.21 5.65
CA LEU A 24 2.13 9.03 5.09
C LEU A 24 2.14 7.89 6.13
N PRO A 25 1.21 6.92 6.05
CA PRO A 25 1.23 5.77 6.95
C PRO A 25 2.45 4.88 6.70
N THR A 26 2.76 4.06 7.70
CA THR A 26 3.67 2.92 7.61
C THR A 26 2.89 1.64 7.84
N PHE A 27 3.38 0.52 7.29
CA PHE A 27 2.77 -0.80 7.47
C PHE A 27 3.74 -1.70 8.22
N GLN A 28 3.38 -2.09 9.44
CA GLN A 28 4.18 -3.00 10.26
C GLN A 28 3.73 -4.45 10.02
N ALA A 29 4.69 -5.34 9.78
CA ALA A 29 4.46 -6.76 9.71
C ALA A 29 4.42 -7.40 11.12
N ASP A 30 3.99 -8.66 11.17
CA ASP A 30 3.90 -9.47 12.39
C ASP A 30 5.24 -9.68 13.13
N ASN A 31 6.36 -9.52 12.42
CA ASN A 31 7.71 -9.57 12.98
C ASN A 31 8.19 -8.22 13.57
N GLY A 32 7.32 -7.22 13.64
CA GLY A 32 7.62 -5.89 14.20
C GLY A 32 8.40 -4.96 13.27
N LYS A 33 8.76 -5.40 12.06
CA LYS A 33 9.44 -4.58 11.05
C LYS A 33 8.44 -3.95 10.09
N TYR A 34 8.86 -2.93 9.37
CA TYR A 34 8.02 -2.17 8.46
C TYR A 34 8.25 -2.55 6.99
N TRP A 35 7.20 -2.42 6.19
CA TRP A 35 7.28 -2.43 4.73
C TRP A 35 8.07 -1.22 4.25
N CYS A 36 9.09 -1.44 3.42
CA CYS A 36 9.93 -0.39 2.87
C CYS A 36 10.17 -0.60 1.37
N SER A 37 10.15 0.48 0.59
CA SER A 37 10.59 0.50 -0.81
C SER A 37 12.12 0.49 -0.83
N VAL A 38 12.72 -0.68 -1.07
CA VAL A 38 14.18 -0.83 -1.02
C VAL A 38 14.73 -0.67 -2.44
N PRO A 39 15.50 0.39 -2.74
CA PRO A 39 16.09 0.56 -4.06
C PRO A 39 17.22 -0.44 -4.24
N HIS A 40 17.12 -1.27 -5.28
CA HIS A 40 18.18 -2.20 -5.66
C HIS A 40 18.86 -1.75 -6.93
N LEU A 41 20.20 -1.91 -7.00
CA LEU A 41 20.98 -1.60 -8.21
C LEU A 41 20.53 -2.42 -9.44
N SER A 42 19.85 -3.54 -9.22
CA SER A 42 19.26 -4.38 -10.26
C SER A 42 17.97 -3.81 -10.87
N GLY A 43 17.46 -2.70 -10.35
CA GLY A 43 16.15 -2.12 -10.71
C GLY A 43 14.96 -2.88 -10.10
N LYS A 44 15.22 -3.92 -9.29
CA LYS A 44 14.18 -4.68 -8.59
C LYS A 44 13.79 -4.00 -7.29
N ASN A 45 13.05 -2.90 -7.37
CA ASN A 45 12.62 -2.12 -6.21
C ASN A 45 11.43 -2.78 -5.50
N ASN A 46 11.70 -3.94 -4.87
CA ASN A 46 10.71 -4.68 -4.11
C ASN A 46 10.27 -3.90 -2.86
N ILE A 47 9.06 -4.18 -2.41
CA ILE A 47 8.64 -3.85 -1.05
C ILE A 47 9.11 -4.96 -0.13
N GLU A 48 9.96 -4.61 0.83
CA GLU A 48 10.60 -5.56 1.75
C GLU A 48 10.24 -5.26 3.20
N VAL A 49 10.21 -6.30 4.03
CA VAL A 49 9.97 -6.20 5.48
C VAL A 49 11.32 -6.20 6.20
N GLU A 50 12.00 -5.07 6.16
CA GLU A 50 13.44 -5.01 6.47
C GLU A 50 13.73 -4.35 7.82
N SER A 51 13.21 -3.13 8.02
CA SER A 51 13.65 -2.24 9.09
C SER A 51 12.72 -2.27 10.31
N PRO A 52 13.25 -2.42 11.54
CA PRO A 52 12.48 -2.22 12.77
C PRO A 52 12.29 -0.73 13.12
N ILE A 53 12.88 0.19 12.34
CA ILE A 53 12.81 1.64 12.53
C ILE A 53 12.01 2.24 11.37
N ILE A 54 11.17 3.23 11.66
CA ILE A 54 10.43 3.95 10.62
C ILE A 54 11.39 4.90 9.89
N GLU A 55 11.66 4.61 8.63
CA GLU A 55 12.47 5.43 7.73
C GLU A 55 11.60 6.01 6.59
N GLU A 56 12.15 6.97 5.84
CA GLU A 56 11.43 7.60 4.71
C GLU A 56 11.03 6.60 3.62
N TRP A 57 11.81 5.53 3.44
CA TRP A 57 11.49 4.47 2.47
C TRP A 57 10.34 3.58 2.92
N CYS A 58 9.92 3.66 4.19
CA CYS A 58 8.86 2.85 4.79
C CYS A 58 7.52 3.59 4.92
N LYS A 59 7.45 4.80 4.37
CA LYS A 59 6.27 5.67 4.36
C LYS A 59 5.68 5.73 2.96
N PHE A 60 4.36 5.67 2.88
CA PHE A 60 3.66 5.62 1.59
C PHE A 60 2.58 6.69 1.51
N LYS A 61 2.42 7.32 0.34
CA LYS A 61 1.23 8.11 0.05
C LYS A 61 0.10 7.16 -0.31
N VAL A 62 -1.08 7.38 0.27
CA VAL A 62 -2.29 6.60 0.00
C VAL A 62 -3.23 7.43 -0.85
N LEU A 63 -3.63 6.89 -2.00
CA LEU A 63 -4.58 7.55 -2.90
C LEU A 63 -5.79 6.66 -3.10
N TYR A 64 -6.96 7.27 -3.28
CA TYR A 64 -8.16 6.54 -3.66
C TYR A 64 -8.03 6.07 -5.11
N ALA A 65 -8.25 4.78 -5.37
CA ALA A 65 -8.26 4.23 -6.73
C ALA A 65 -9.70 4.16 -7.26
N SER A 66 -10.47 3.24 -6.69
CA SER A 66 -11.85 2.91 -7.03
C SER A 66 -12.48 2.19 -5.83
N GLU A 67 -13.75 1.79 -5.93
CA GLU A 67 -14.55 1.20 -4.83
C GLU A 67 -13.77 0.28 -3.86
N GLY A 68 -13.40 0.83 -2.69
CA GLY A 68 -12.71 0.08 -1.63
C GLY A 68 -11.24 -0.25 -1.89
N LYS A 69 -10.67 0.28 -2.97
CA LYS A 69 -9.28 0.07 -3.38
C LYS A 69 -8.45 1.34 -3.25
N ILE A 70 -7.17 1.14 -3.02
CA ILE A 70 -6.18 2.20 -2.87
C ILE A 70 -5.04 2.03 -3.89
N LEU A 71 -4.35 3.14 -4.15
CA LEU A 71 -3.00 3.13 -4.68
C LEU A 71 -2.04 3.48 -3.54
N LEU A 72 -0.85 2.90 -3.59
CA LEU A 72 0.27 3.25 -2.72
C LEU A 72 1.41 3.79 -3.57
N GLN A 73 1.99 4.91 -3.14
CA GLN A 73 3.10 5.55 -3.83
C GLN A 73 4.27 5.75 -2.85
N ASP A 74 5.48 5.39 -3.28
CA ASP A 74 6.69 5.57 -2.47
C ASP A 74 7.18 7.03 -2.51
N LYS A 75 8.23 7.31 -1.74
CA LYS A 75 8.84 8.65 -1.67
C LYS A 75 9.39 9.18 -3.01
N GLN A 76 9.63 8.32 -3.99
CA GLN A 76 10.11 8.70 -5.31
C GLN A 76 8.97 9.00 -6.29
N GLY A 77 7.72 8.85 -5.85
CA GLY A 77 6.56 9.01 -6.72
C GLY A 77 6.23 7.75 -7.52
N MET A 78 6.84 6.61 -7.20
CA MET A 78 6.58 5.36 -7.90
C MET A 78 5.41 4.62 -7.22
N TYR A 79 4.42 4.23 -8.02
CA TYR A 79 3.32 3.40 -7.57
C TYR A 79 3.79 1.97 -7.32
N LEU A 80 3.32 1.41 -6.20
CA LEU A 80 3.45 0.00 -5.90
C LEU A 80 2.57 -0.77 -6.89
N SER A 81 3.13 -1.81 -7.49
CA SER A 81 2.46 -2.69 -8.44
C SER A 81 2.76 -4.13 -8.11
N ARG A 82 1.78 -5.01 -8.27
CA ARG A 82 2.03 -6.44 -8.42
C ARG A 82 2.74 -6.68 -9.76
N ILE A 83 3.91 -7.28 -9.73
CA ILE A 83 4.70 -7.63 -10.92
C ILE A 83 4.74 -9.15 -11.06
N ASN A 84 4.20 -9.64 -12.18
CA ASN A 84 4.25 -11.05 -12.55
C ASN A 84 5.55 -11.35 -13.31
N TRP A 85 6.38 -12.23 -12.75
CA TRP A 85 7.68 -12.60 -13.32
C TRP A 85 7.64 -13.84 -14.23
N GLY A 86 6.49 -14.24 -14.79
CA GLY A 86 6.45 -15.19 -15.92
C GLY A 86 5.58 -16.44 -15.77
N GLY A 87 4.39 -16.36 -15.16
CA GLY A 87 3.34 -17.39 -15.31
C GLY A 87 3.29 -18.49 -14.23
N VAL A 88 2.73 -19.66 -14.58
CA VAL A 88 2.37 -20.74 -13.63
C VAL A 88 3.59 -21.21 -12.83
N GLY A 89 3.64 -20.87 -11.55
CA GLY A 89 4.74 -21.19 -10.63
C GLY A 89 5.71 -20.04 -10.34
N GLY A 90 5.55 -18.88 -10.99
CA GLY A 90 6.29 -17.66 -10.67
C GLY A 90 5.78 -16.99 -9.39
N ILE A 91 6.68 -16.29 -8.69
CA ILE A 91 6.33 -15.49 -7.51
C ILE A 91 5.99 -14.08 -7.97
N ASP A 92 4.74 -13.67 -7.75
CA ASP A 92 4.36 -12.27 -7.89
C ASP A 92 4.97 -11.46 -6.75
N SER A 93 5.63 -10.35 -7.10
CA SER A 93 6.23 -9.45 -6.12
C SER A 93 5.50 -8.12 -6.13
N ILE A 94 5.43 -7.45 -4.98
CA ILE A 94 4.98 -6.05 -4.91
C ILE A 94 6.21 -5.15 -5.05
N MET A 95 6.17 -4.22 -5.99
CA MET A 95 7.33 -3.39 -6.35
C MET A 95 6.93 -1.94 -6.61
N ALA A 96 7.73 -0.99 -6.13
CA ALA A 96 7.62 0.42 -6.50
C ALA A 96 8.22 0.63 -7.90
N SER A 97 7.38 0.49 -8.93
CA SER A 97 7.87 0.25 -10.32
C SER A 97 7.14 1.03 -11.40
N LYS A 98 6.01 1.66 -11.08
CA LYS A 98 5.15 2.33 -12.07
C LYS A 98 5.12 3.84 -11.84
N ALA A 99 5.41 4.64 -12.86
CA ALA A 99 5.27 6.10 -12.79
C ALA A 99 3.80 6.55 -12.93
N GLU A 100 3.01 5.77 -13.67
CA GLU A 100 1.56 5.92 -13.82
C GLU A 100 0.87 4.63 -13.36
N PRO A 101 -0.21 4.72 -12.57
CA PRO A 101 -0.86 3.53 -12.03
C PRO A 101 -1.68 2.80 -13.11
N ASP A 102 -1.70 1.48 -13.04
CA ASP A 102 -2.60 0.61 -13.81
C ASP A 102 -3.37 -0.33 -12.85
N MET A 103 -4.16 -1.25 -13.39
CA MET A 103 -4.95 -2.19 -12.59
C MET A 103 -4.12 -3.10 -11.66
N PHE A 104 -2.81 -3.24 -11.89
CA PHE A 104 -1.91 -4.01 -11.02
C PHE A 104 -1.38 -3.18 -9.85
N CYS A 105 -1.67 -1.89 -9.82
CA CYS A 105 -1.31 -0.95 -8.75
C CYS A 105 -2.45 -0.75 -7.73
N GLU A 106 -3.64 -1.29 -8.00
CA GLU A 106 -4.77 -1.20 -7.09
C GLU A 106 -4.71 -2.33 -6.06
N PHE A 107 -4.79 -1.96 -4.77
CA PHE A 107 -4.84 -2.91 -3.66
C PHE A 107 -6.18 -2.86 -2.97
N GLU A 108 -6.72 -4.02 -2.60
CA GLU A 108 -7.91 -4.07 -1.77
C GLU A 108 -7.53 -4.05 -0.29
N VAL A 109 -8.30 -3.28 0.49
CA VAL A 109 -8.11 -3.15 1.93
C VAL A 109 -9.16 -3.96 2.68
N PHE A 110 -8.70 -4.77 3.62
CA PHE A 110 -9.52 -5.55 4.52
C PHE A 110 -9.24 -5.14 5.97
N ILE A 111 -10.28 -5.14 6.79
CA ILE A 111 -10.16 -4.98 8.23
C ILE A 111 -10.32 -6.37 8.83
N ASP A 112 -9.26 -6.89 9.43
CA ASP A 112 -9.34 -8.14 10.18
C ASP A 112 -9.61 -7.82 11.66
N SER A 113 -10.74 -8.32 12.15
CA SER A 113 -11.14 -8.21 13.56
C SER A 113 -10.50 -9.31 14.44
N GLY A 114 -9.64 -10.18 13.90
CA GLY A 114 -9.03 -11.31 14.60
C GLY A 114 -7.51 -11.23 14.78
N HIS A 115 -7.07 -11.17 16.04
CA HIS A 115 -5.75 -11.57 16.58
C HIS A 115 -4.48 -10.75 16.26
N CYS A 116 -4.56 -9.43 16.10
CA CYS A 116 -3.43 -8.54 16.39
C CYS A 116 -3.77 -7.61 17.57
N LEU A 117 -2.79 -7.43 18.46
CA LEU A 117 -2.90 -6.84 19.78
C LEU A 117 -3.49 -5.41 19.75
N GLU A 118 -4.46 -5.15 20.61
CA GLU A 118 -5.00 -3.83 21.02
C GLU A 118 -5.72 -2.93 19.97
N SER A 119 -5.72 -3.23 18.67
CA SER A 119 -6.48 -2.44 17.66
C SER A 119 -6.75 -3.21 16.35
N PRO A 120 -7.79 -2.85 15.56
CA PRO A 120 -8.07 -3.51 14.28
C PRO A 120 -6.89 -3.36 13.31
N ALA A 121 -6.40 -4.48 12.78
CA ALA A 121 -5.33 -4.49 11.79
C ALA A 121 -5.88 -4.21 10.38
N VAL A 122 -5.18 -3.36 9.64
CA VAL A 122 -5.47 -3.11 8.23
C VAL A 122 -4.61 -4.03 7.38
N LEU A 123 -5.25 -4.84 6.55
CA LEU A 123 -4.59 -5.76 5.64
C LEU A 123 -4.72 -5.25 4.21
N VAL A 124 -3.59 -5.12 3.53
CA VAL A 124 -3.49 -4.68 2.14
C VAL A 124 -3.06 -5.89 1.30
N ARG A 125 -3.86 -6.27 0.29
CA ARG A 125 -3.59 -7.42 -0.59
C ARG A 125 -3.71 -7.05 -2.06
#